data_AF-A0AA38GG07-F1
#
_entry.id   AF-A0AA38GG07-F1
#
_cell.length_a   1.000
_cell.length_b   1.000
_cell.length_c   1.000
_cell.angle_alpha   90.00
_cell.angle_beta   90.00
_cell.angle_gamma   90.00
#
_symmetry.space_group_name_H-M   'P 1'
#
loop_
_entity.id
_entity.type
_entity.pdbx_description
1 polymer ?
#
loop_
_entity_poly.entity_id
_entity_poly.type
_entity_poly.pdbx_seq_one_letter_code
_entity_poly.pdbx_strand_id
1 'polypeptide(L)' 'IKPFMKEAYGEAYAQDKYFGVKFQKLQSQGDEKKGIEDYYLKDRLLYRWGKLYVPKEERLLLMREAHTSKVVGHFGV' A
#
# COMPACT_ATOMS: atom_id res chain seq x y z
N ILE A 1 18.41 2.15 5.10
CA ILE A 1 17.01 2.15 4.58
C ILE A 1 16.72 0.73 4.15
N LYS A 2 15.69 0.07 4.71
CA LYS A 2 15.31 -1.26 4.22
C LYS A 2 14.80 -1.10 2.78
N PRO A 3 15.15 -2.01 1.86
CA PRO A 3 14.67 -1.89 0.49
C PRO A 3 13.15 -2.04 0.44
N PHE A 4 12.50 -1.20 -0.37
CA PHE A 4 11.10 -1.38 -0.70
C PHE A 4 10.95 -2.64 -1.57
N MET A 5 10.25 -3.64 -1.05
CA MET A 5 10.03 -4.93 -1.74
C MET A 5 8.57 -5.04 -2.14
N LYS A 6 8.29 -5.00 -3.45
CA LYS A 6 6.92 -5.06 -3.98
C LYS A 6 6.23 -6.39 -3.66
N GLU A 7 6.97 -7.50 -3.65
CA GLU A 7 6.44 -8.83 -3.33
C GLU A 7 5.88 -8.88 -1.89
N ALA A 8 6.56 -8.26 -0.93
CA ALA A 8 6.14 -8.22 0.47
C ALA A 8 4.80 -7.48 0.64
N TYR A 9 4.54 -6.47 -0.20
CA TYR A 9 3.27 -5.74 -0.17
C TYR A 9 2.12 -6.61 -0.68
N GLY A 10 2.35 -7.42 -1.72
CA GLY A 10 1.34 -8.35 -2.24
C GLY A 10 0.90 -9.38 -1.21
N GLU A 11 1.84 -9.98 -0.49
CA GLU A 11 1.54 -10.91 0.61
C GLU A 11 0.78 -10.23 1.74
N ALA A 12 1.22 -9.03 2.14
CA ALA A 12 0.57 -8.26 3.19
C ALA A 12 -0.87 -7.86 2.83
N TYR A 13 -1.14 -7.55 1.55
CA TYR A 13 -2.50 -7.29 1.09
C TYR A 13 -3.37 -8.54 1.17
N ALA A 14 -2.88 -9.69 0.70
CA ALA A 14 -3.62 -10.94 0.71
C ALA A 14 -4.01 -11.40 2.13
N GLN A 15 -3.19 -11.07 3.13
CA GLN A 15 -3.43 -11.39 4.53
C GLN A 15 -4.22 -10.31 5.29
N ASP A 16 -4.48 -9.14 4.68
CA ASP A 16 -5.23 -8.05 5.33
C ASP A 16 -6.71 -8.44 5.46
N LYS A 17 -7.22 -8.45 6.70
CA LYS A 17 -8.61 -8.82 7.03
C LYS A 17 -9.67 -8.00 6.28
N TYR A 18 -9.38 -6.74 5.96
CA TYR A 18 -10.33 -5.82 5.35
C TYR A 18 -10.14 -5.71 3.84
N PHE A 19 -8.90 -5.86 3.37
CA PHE A 19 -8.55 -5.61 1.98
C PHE A 19 -8.13 -6.84 1.20
N GLY A 20 -7.83 -7.98 1.84
CA GLY A 20 -7.38 -9.21 1.18
C GLY A 20 -8.38 -9.74 0.17
N VAL A 21 -9.67 -9.74 0.50
CA VAL A 21 -10.73 -10.14 -0.44
C VAL A 21 -10.79 -9.20 -1.65
N LYS A 22 -10.64 -7.89 -1.43
CA LYS A 22 -10.61 -6.90 -2.52
C LYS A 22 -9.36 -7.07 -3.39
N PHE A 23 -8.20 -7.26 -2.77
CA PHE A 23 -6.93 -7.48 -3.45
C PHE A 23 -6.97 -8.72 -4.34
N GLN A 24 -7.42 -9.86 -3.82
CA GLN A 24 -7.56 -11.10 -4.60
C GLN A 24 -8.53 -10.93 -5.78
N LYS A 25 -9.64 -10.23 -5.55
CA LYS A 25 -10.62 -9.95 -6.61
C LYS A 25 -10.06 -9.02 -7.70
N LEU A 26 -9.26 -8.03 -7.35
CA LEU A 26 -8.58 -7.17 -8.33
C LEU A 26 -7.48 -7.94 -9.06
N GLN A 27 -6.73 -8.80 -8.35
CA GLN A 27 -5.66 -9.60 -8.93
C GLN A 27 -6.18 -10.59 -9.98
N SER A 28 -7.37 -11.18 -9.76
CA SER A 28 -8.00 -12.07 -10.73
C SER A 28 -8.61 -11.36 -11.95
N GLN A 29 -8.76 -10.03 -11.89
CA GLN A 29 -9.34 -9.22 -12.97
C GLN A 29 -8.29 -8.69 -13.96
N GLY A 30 -7.01 -8.71 -13.59
CA GLY A 30 -5.90 -8.11 -14.35
C GLY A 30 -5.87 -6.58 -14.24
N ASP A 31 -4.71 -5.99 -14.55
CA ASP A 31 -4.44 -4.55 -14.37
C ASP A 31 -5.31 -3.64 -15.28
N GLU A 32 -6.01 -4.21 -16.27
CA GLU A 32 -6.76 -3.45 -17.30
C GLU A 32 -8.23 -3.17 -16.94
N LYS A 33 -8.77 -3.72 -15.84
CA LYS A 33 -10.20 -3.55 -15.49
C LYS A 33 -10.42 -2.44 -14.48
N LYS A 34 -11.50 -1.66 -14.71
CA LYS A 34 -12.02 -0.61 -13.82
C LYS A 34 -12.09 -1.16 -12.39
N GLY A 35 -11.35 -0.52 -11.49
CA GLY A 35 -11.23 -0.87 -10.10
C GLY A 35 -12.55 -1.05 -9.34
N ILE A 36 -12.47 -1.54 -8.12
CA ILE A 36 -13.62 -1.77 -7.24
C ILE A 36 -13.67 -0.65 -6.22
N GLU A 37 -14.76 0.12 -6.11
CA GLU A 37 -14.92 1.15 -5.06
C GLU A 37 -13.69 2.09 -4.95
N ASP A 38 -13.20 2.55 -6.10
CA ASP A 38 -11.99 3.38 -6.27
C ASP A 38 -10.65 2.69 -5.99
N TYR A 39 -10.65 1.40 -5.66
CA TYR A 39 -9.44 0.59 -5.52
C TYR A 39 -9.02 -0.01 -6.85
N TYR A 40 -7.74 0.07 -7.18
CA TYR A 40 -7.18 -0.54 -8.39
C TYR A 40 -5.77 -1.08 -8.12
N LEU A 41 -5.34 -2.02 -8.96
CA LEU A 41 -3.96 -2.48 -8.97
C LEU A 41 -3.17 -1.73 -10.04
N LYS A 42 -1.93 -1.39 -9.70
CA LYS A 42 -0.94 -0.89 -10.65
C LYS A 42 0.42 -1.43 -10.22
N ASP A 43 1.13 -2.09 -11.13
CA ASP A 43 2.43 -2.70 -10.85
C ASP A 43 2.40 -3.65 -9.64
N ARG A 44 1.30 -4.41 -9.49
CA ARG A 44 1.01 -5.31 -8.34
C ARG A 44 0.81 -4.61 -6.99
N LEU A 45 0.71 -3.29 -6.97
CA LEU A 45 0.44 -2.50 -5.77
C LEU A 45 -1.01 -2.03 -5.73
N LEU A 46 -1.59 -1.98 -4.53
CA LEU A 46 -2.96 -1.54 -4.31
C LEU A 46 -3.02 -0.02 -4.16
N TYR A 47 -3.84 0.63 -4.97
CA TYR A 47 -4.09 2.07 -4.92
C TYR A 47 -5.55 2.36 -4.61
N ARG A 48 -5.82 3.50 -3.98
CA ARG A 48 -7.15 4.08 -3.83
C ARG A 48 -7.09 5.58 -4.06
N TRP A 49 -7.95 6.12 -4.93
CA TRP A 49 -7.97 7.57 -5.26
C TRP A 49 -6.59 8.14 -5.63
N GLY A 50 -5.78 7.37 -6.37
CA GLY A 50 -4.43 7.81 -6.78
C GLY A 50 -3.34 7.63 -5.71
N LYS A 51 -3.67 7.19 -4.49
CA LYS A 51 -2.72 7.01 -3.39
C LYS A 51 -2.43 5.55 -3.14
N LEU A 52 -1.16 5.22 -2.87
CA LEU A 52 -0.73 3.87 -2.51
C LEU A 52 -1.36 3.47 -1.17
N TYR A 53 -1.97 2.29 -1.12
CA TYR A 53 -2.39 1.68 0.13
C TYR A 53 -1.19 1.00 0.78
N VAL A 54 -0.72 1.58 1.90
CA VAL A 54 0.39 1.03 2.67
C VAL A 54 -0.15 -0.03 3.63
N PRO A 55 0.43 -1.26 3.67
CA PRO A 55 0.09 -2.28 4.66
C PRO A 55 0.25 -1.78 6.09
N LYS A 56 -0.58 -2.28 7.02
CA LYS A 56 -0.67 -1.75 8.39
C LYS A 56 0.68 -1.72 9.13
N GLU A 57 1.49 -2.77 9.00
CA GLU A 57 2.78 -2.89 9.70
C GLU A 57 3.82 -1.89 9.19
N GLU A 58 3.80 -1.61 7.88
CA GLU A 58 4.69 -0.66 7.20
C GLU A 58 4.32 0.80 7.51
N ARG A 59 3.05 1.10 7.83
CA ARG A 59 2.61 2.47 8.13
C ARG A 59 3.37 3.09 9.30
N LEU A 60 3.58 2.33 10.38
CA LEU A 60 4.28 2.84 11.56
C LEU A 60 5.75 3.14 11.27
N LEU A 61 6.40 2.32 10.44
CA LEU A 61 7.77 2.55 9.99
C LEU A 61 7.84 3.82 9.13
N LEU A 62 6.96 3.95 8.13
CA LEU A 62 6.86 5.14 7.29
C LEU A 62 6.58 6.43 8.08
N MET A 63 5.66 6.37 9.06
CA MET A 63 5.38 7.50 9.95
C MET A 63 6.61 7.88 10.77
N ARG A 64 7.31 6.90 11.36
CA ARG A 64 8.55 7.16 12.13
C ARG A 64 9.64 7.77 11.24
N GLU A 65 9.83 7.26 10.02
CA GLU A 65 10.81 7.80 9.09
C GLU A 65 10.47 9.21 8.63
N ALA A 66 9.19 9.49 8.34
CA ALA A 66 8.73 10.84 7.99
C ALA A 66 8.95 11.83 9.14
N HIS A 67 8.74 11.41 10.40
CA HIS A 67 8.96 12.26 11.58
C HIS A 67 10.45 12.46 11.92
N THR A 68 11.30 11.45 11.67
CA THR A 68 12.73 11.47 12.03
C THR A 68 13.64 11.99 10.92
N SER A 69 13.11 12.17 9.71
CA SER A 69 13.89 12.68 8.59
C SER A 69 14.37 14.11 8.85
N LYS A 70 15.68 14.34 8.66
CA LYS A 70 16.27 15.68 8.70
C LYS A 70 15.91 16.53 7.48
N VAL A 71 15.38 15.92 6.41
CA VAL A 71 15.08 16.56 5.12
C VAL A 71 13.59 16.82 4.96
N VAL A 72 12.75 15.89 5.42
CA VAL A 72 11.29 16.10 5.52
C VAL A 72 11.06 16.56 6.95
N GLY A 73 11.04 17.88 7.17
CA GLY A 73 11.13 18.49 8.49
C GLY A 73 10.20 17.86 9.53
N HIS A 74 10.63 17.91 10.80
CA HIS A 74 9.91 17.45 11.99
C HIS A 74 8.42 17.87 11.93
N PHE A 75 7.55 17.03 11.39
CA PHE A 75 6.12 17.29 11.34
C PHE A 75 5.60 17.11 12.76
N GLY A 76 5.59 18.23 13.51
CA GLY A 76 5.06 18.31 14.86
C GLY A 76 3.57 18.01 14.89
N VAL A 77 3.14 17.41 15.99
CA VAL A 77 1.75 17.06 16.34
C VAL A 77 0.93 18.32 16.59
#